data_AF-A0A3P6SRQ2-F1
#
_entry.id   AF-A0A3P6SRQ2-F1
#
_cell.length_a   1.000
_cell.length_b   1.000
_cell.length_c   1.000
_cell.angle_alpha   90.00
_cell.angle_beta   90.00
_cell.angle_gamma   90.00
#
_symmetry.space_group_name_H-M   'P 1'
#
loop_
_entity.id
_entity.type
_entity.pdbx_description
1 polymer ?
#
loop_
_entity_poly.entity_id
_entity_poly.type
_entity_poly.pdbx_seq_one_letter_code
_entity_poly.pdbx_strand_id
1 'polypeptide(L)'
;MNRKDVNGFPNQQSLRTQEFQRYDGWYNNLANRDWGSAGSRLHRDSPSNYEDGVYMMNLSLPSARVLSDLVFKGKAGLPNARNLTTMFAFFSQVVAYEIMSSTATSCPLEVMKIPVPPGDP
;
A
#
# COMPACT_ATOMS: atom_id res chain seq x y z
N MET A 1 -28.82 -14.44 21.20
CA MET A 1 -29.80 -13.33 21.22
C MET A 1 -29.37 -12.38 22.32
N ASN A 2 -28.54 -11.39 22.00
CA ASN A 2 -27.92 -10.53 23.02
C ASN A 2 -28.91 -9.43 23.43
N ARG A 3 -29.23 -9.41 24.73
CA ARG A 3 -30.11 -8.42 25.36
C ARG A 3 -29.37 -7.08 25.36
N LYS A 4 -29.86 -6.10 24.60
CA LYS A 4 -29.39 -4.70 24.68
C LYS A 4 -29.96 -4.08 25.96
N ASP A 5 -29.16 -3.25 26.63
CA ASP A 5 -29.63 -2.48 27.78
C ASP A 5 -30.61 -1.39 27.33
N VAL A 6 -31.43 -0.89 28.25
CA VAL A 6 -32.57 0.05 28.04
C VAL A 6 -32.16 1.35 27.32
N ASN A 7 -30.87 1.66 27.23
CA ASN A 7 -30.31 2.85 26.58
C ASN A 7 -29.55 2.57 25.26
N GLY A 8 -29.62 1.36 24.70
CA GLY A 8 -28.99 1.03 23.41
C GLY A 8 -27.46 0.86 23.43
N PHE A 9 -26.81 1.11 24.56
CA PHE A 9 -25.38 0.86 24.76
C PHE A 9 -25.12 -0.59 25.21
N PRO A 10 -24.05 -1.23 24.73
CA PRO A 10 -23.68 -2.58 25.18
C PRO A 10 -23.23 -2.56 26.65
N ASN A 11 -23.74 -3.53 27.43
CA ASN A 11 -23.43 -3.70 28.84
C ASN A 11 -21.91 -3.79 29.07
N GLN A 12 -21.40 -3.11 30.10
CA GLN A 12 -19.96 -3.04 30.42
C GLN A 12 -19.34 -4.42 30.68
N GLN A 13 -20.15 -5.39 31.12
CA GLN A 13 -19.73 -6.80 31.26
C GLN A 13 -19.57 -7.52 29.91
N SER A 14 -20.36 -7.16 28.89
CA SER A 14 -20.27 -7.71 27.53
C SER A 14 -19.03 -7.23 26.76
N LEU A 15 -18.53 -6.02 27.06
CA LEU A 15 -17.29 -5.49 26.45
C LEU A 15 -16.04 -6.23 26.95
N ARG A 16 -16.08 -6.79 28.16
CA ARG A 16 -14.96 -7.54 28.76
C ARG A 16 -14.81 -8.96 28.21
N THR A 17 -15.84 -9.50 27.57
CA THR A 17 -15.87 -10.87 27.02
C THR A 17 -15.63 -10.95 25.51
N GLN A 18 -15.45 -9.81 24.85
CA GLN A 18 -15.25 -9.74 23.40
C GLN A 18 -13.81 -9.39 23.06
N GLU A 19 -13.24 -10.11 22.11
CA GLU A 19 -11.95 -9.76 21.51
C GLU A 19 -12.15 -8.62 20.50
N PHE A 20 -11.34 -7.57 20.65
CA PHE A 20 -11.30 -6.46 19.71
C PHE A 20 -10.13 -6.62 18.75
N GLN A 21 -10.32 -6.14 17.52
CA GLN A 21 -9.24 -6.10 16.54
C GLN A 21 -8.06 -5.30 17.10
N ARG A 22 -6.87 -5.86 16.94
CA ARG A 22 -5.62 -5.21 17.34
C ARG A 22 -5.18 -4.19 16.29
N TYR A 23 -4.51 -3.14 16.74
CA TYR A 23 -3.97 -2.09 15.86
C TYR A 23 -2.76 -2.55 15.03
N ASP A 24 -2.12 -3.67 15.40
CA ASP A 24 -0.91 -4.19 14.76
C ASP A 24 -1.19 -5.28 13.71
N GLY A 25 -2.46 -5.66 13.54
CA GLY A 25 -2.90 -6.72 12.62
C GLY A 25 -2.54 -8.15 13.05
N TRP A 26 -1.86 -8.33 14.18
CA TRP A 26 -1.51 -9.66 14.68
C TRP A 26 -2.74 -10.44 15.14
N TYR A 27 -2.65 -11.77 15.12
CA TYR A 27 -3.68 -12.71 15.59
C TYR A 27 -5.02 -12.64 14.82
N ASN A 28 -5.09 -11.90 13.72
CA ASN A 28 -6.28 -11.85 12.88
C ASN A 28 -6.58 -13.20 12.20
N ASN A 29 -5.55 -14.01 11.97
CA ASN A 29 -5.68 -15.39 11.49
C ASN A 29 -5.23 -16.38 12.57
N LEU A 30 -6.06 -17.41 12.80
CA LEU A 30 -5.86 -18.41 13.85
C LEU A 30 -4.60 -19.26 13.64
N ALA A 31 -4.32 -19.66 12.39
CA ALA A 31 -3.21 -20.52 12.05
C ALA A 31 -1.90 -19.75 11.77
N ASN A 32 -2.03 -18.54 11.20
CA ASN A 32 -0.91 -17.71 10.77
C ASN A 32 -1.03 -16.31 11.40
N ARG A 33 -0.56 -16.19 12.64
CA ARG A 33 -0.78 -15.00 13.47
C ARG A 33 -0.20 -13.70 12.92
N ASP A 34 0.74 -13.77 11.97
CA ASP A 34 1.45 -12.67 11.34
C ASP A 34 0.86 -12.23 9.99
N TRP A 35 -0.17 -12.92 9.48
CA TRP A 35 -0.78 -12.55 8.19
C TRP A 35 -1.48 -11.20 8.25
N GLY A 36 -0.99 -10.26 7.44
CA GLY A 36 -1.52 -8.89 7.40
C GLY A 36 -1.09 -8.04 8.59
N SER A 37 -0.14 -8.49 9.41
CA SER A 37 0.42 -7.66 10.48
C SER A 37 1.32 -6.56 9.92
N ALA A 38 1.39 -5.43 10.62
CA ALA A 38 2.31 -4.35 10.28
C ALA A 38 3.77 -4.86 10.26
N GLY A 39 4.54 -4.43 9.25
CA GLY A 39 5.94 -4.85 9.05
C GLY A 39 6.12 -6.25 8.47
N SER A 40 5.05 -6.99 8.18
CA SER A 40 5.14 -8.27 7.44
C SER A 40 5.54 -8.03 5.98
N ARG A 41 6.11 -9.06 5.34
CA ARG A 41 6.53 -8.99 3.93
C ARG A 41 5.33 -8.89 2.99
N LEU A 42 5.48 -8.16 1.90
CA LEU A 42 4.48 -8.13 0.83
C LEU A 42 4.40 -9.50 0.13
N HIS A 43 3.19 -9.90 -0.21
CA HIS A 43 2.94 -11.11 -1.00
C HIS A 43 3.43 -10.93 -2.44
N ARG A 44 3.88 -12.02 -3.08
CA ARG A 44 4.32 -12.04 -4.47
C ARG A 44 3.55 -13.11 -5.23
N ASP A 45 2.71 -12.69 -6.17
CA ASP A 45 1.99 -13.60 -7.08
C ASP A 45 2.92 -14.21 -8.13
N SER A 46 4.06 -13.56 -8.41
CA SER A 46 5.09 -14.06 -9.33
C SER A 46 6.49 -13.97 -8.70
N PRO A 47 7.45 -14.81 -9.14
CA PRO A 47 8.83 -14.73 -8.68
C PRO A 47 9.44 -13.35 -8.94
N SER A 48 10.36 -12.92 -8.08
CA SER A 48 11.10 -11.68 -8.27
C SER A 48 12.08 -11.78 -9.44
N ASN A 49 12.17 -10.71 -10.25
CA ASN A 49 13.08 -10.62 -11.39
C ASN A 49 14.23 -9.65 -11.12
N TYR A 50 15.20 -10.09 -10.32
CA TYR A 50 16.44 -9.36 -10.05
C TYR A 50 17.55 -9.79 -11.01
N GLU A 51 18.51 -8.90 -11.30
CA GLU A 51 19.63 -9.18 -12.19
C GLU A 51 20.52 -10.32 -11.68
N ASP A 52 20.75 -10.36 -10.37
CA ASP A 52 21.49 -11.40 -9.66
C ASP A 52 20.58 -12.54 -9.14
N GLY A 53 19.27 -12.46 -9.40
CA GLY A 53 18.27 -13.37 -8.87
C GLY A 53 17.93 -13.18 -7.38
N VAL A 54 18.50 -12.18 -6.69
CA VAL A 54 18.34 -11.99 -5.24
C VAL A 54 17.85 -10.60 -4.87
N TYR A 55 18.58 -9.54 -5.23
CA TYR A 55 18.23 -8.18 -4.82
C TYR A 55 18.68 -7.08 -5.78
N MET A 56 19.64 -7.35 -6.69
CA MET A 56 20.17 -6.32 -7.59
C MET A 56 19.14 -5.95 -8.67
N MET A 57 18.90 -4.65 -8.80
CA MET A 57 18.04 -4.11 -9.86
C MET A 57 18.73 -4.24 -11.22
N ASN A 58 18.00 -4.68 -12.24
CA ASN A 58 18.48 -4.68 -13.61
C ASN A 58 18.59 -3.25 -14.17
N LEU A 59 19.82 -2.75 -14.32
CA LEU A 59 20.11 -1.41 -14.84
C LEU A 59 20.22 -1.34 -16.36
N SER A 60 20.04 -2.45 -17.07
CA SER A 60 20.04 -2.49 -18.55
C SER A 60 18.72 -2.02 -19.16
N LEU A 61 17.71 -1.73 -18.33
CA LEU A 61 16.41 -1.22 -18.77
C LEU A 61 16.44 0.30 -19.05
N PRO A 62 15.51 0.82 -19.87
CA PRO A 62 15.41 2.26 -20.11
C PRO A 62 15.21 3.05 -18.80
N SER A 63 15.74 4.28 -18.76
CA SER A 63 15.52 5.17 -17.61
C SER A 63 14.03 5.38 -17.33
N ALA A 64 13.67 5.35 -16.05
CA ALA A 64 12.31 5.68 -15.60
C ALA A 64 11.87 7.08 -16.05
N ARG A 65 12.79 8.05 -16.17
CA ARG A 65 12.46 9.39 -16.67
C ARG A 65 12.11 9.40 -18.15
N VAL A 66 12.84 8.62 -18.96
CA VAL A 66 12.57 8.45 -20.39
C VAL A 66 11.19 7.81 -20.59
N LEU A 67 10.88 6.77 -19.82
CA LEU A 67 9.55 6.14 -19.86
C LEU A 67 8.45 7.09 -19.39
N SER A 68 8.73 7.92 -18.39
CA SER A 68 7.80 8.93 -17.89
C SER A 68 7.40 9.93 -18.98
N ASP A 69 8.37 10.49 -19.71
CA ASP A 69 8.06 11.42 -20.81
C ASP A 69 7.37 10.71 -21.99
N LEU A 70 7.79 9.50 -22.33
CA LEU A 70 7.21 8.75 -23.45
C LEU A 70 5.74 8.34 -23.20
N VAL A 71 5.41 7.92 -21.98
CA VAL A 71 4.11 7.30 -21.66
C VAL A 71 3.13 8.27 -21.01
N PHE A 72 3.60 9.17 -20.14
CA PHE A 72 2.73 9.99 -19.29
C PHE A 72 2.61 11.45 -19.74
N LYS A 73 3.41 11.89 -20.73
CA LYS A 73 3.27 13.23 -21.30
C LYS A 73 1.93 13.34 -22.03
N GLY A 74 1.15 14.35 -21.67
CA GLY A 74 -0.17 14.56 -22.26
C GLY A 74 -0.81 15.86 -21.81
N LYS A 75 -1.95 16.18 -22.41
CA LYS A 75 -2.73 17.38 -22.07
C LYS A 75 -3.50 17.17 -20.77
N ALA A 76 -3.43 18.13 -19.85
CA ALA A 76 -4.26 18.16 -18.65
C ALA A 76 -5.73 18.50 -18.95
N GLY A 77 -6.63 18.23 -18.00
CA GLY A 77 -8.05 18.59 -18.10
C GLY A 77 -8.90 17.61 -18.91
N LEU A 78 -8.40 16.39 -19.17
CA LEU A 78 -9.21 15.31 -19.71
C LEU A 78 -10.19 14.83 -18.63
N PRO A 79 -11.52 14.94 -18.83
CA PRO A 79 -12.49 14.54 -17.82
C PRO A 79 -12.55 13.02 -17.68
N ASN A 80 -12.91 12.56 -16.49
CA ASN A 80 -13.09 11.14 -16.24
C ASN A 80 -14.30 10.61 -17.01
N ALA A 81 -14.10 9.58 -17.85
CA ALA A 81 -15.15 8.91 -18.62
C ALA A 81 -16.26 8.27 -17.77
N ARG A 82 -16.01 8.03 -16.47
CA ARG A 82 -16.98 7.45 -15.51
C ARG A 82 -17.63 8.49 -14.60
N ASN A 83 -17.41 9.79 -14.84
CA ASN A 83 -17.96 10.88 -14.02
C ASN A 83 -17.65 10.77 -12.52
N LEU A 84 -16.49 10.20 -12.14
CA LEU A 84 -16.08 10.18 -10.73
C LEU A 84 -15.52 11.54 -10.32
N THR A 85 -15.75 11.88 -9.06
CA THR A 85 -15.28 13.12 -8.45
C THR A 85 -13.80 13.05 -8.10
N THR A 86 -13.17 14.20 -7.92
CA THR A 86 -11.81 14.28 -7.38
C THR A 86 -11.71 13.66 -5.98
N MET A 87 -12.78 13.73 -5.18
CA MET A 87 -12.85 13.11 -3.86
C MET A 87 -12.65 11.59 -3.92
N PHE A 88 -13.14 10.94 -4.97
CA PHE A 88 -12.91 9.51 -5.18
C PHE A 88 -11.40 9.18 -5.27
N ALA A 89 -10.63 9.98 -6.01
CA ALA A 89 -9.20 9.77 -6.15
C ALA A 89 -8.46 9.97 -4.80
N PHE A 90 -8.77 11.04 -4.06
CA PHE A 90 -8.12 11.27 -2.76
C PHE A 90 -8.52 10.25 -1.69
N PHE A 91 -9.79 9.85 -1.65
CA PHE A 91 -10.22 8.77 -0.75
C PHE A 91 -9.54 7.44 -1.09
N SER A 92 -9.33 7.14 -2.38
CA SER A 92 -8.58 5.94 -2.78
C SER A 92 -7.13 5.96 -2.28
N GLN A 93 -6.51 7.14 -2.17
CA GLN A 93 -5.18 7.28 -1.59
C GLN A 93 -5.18 6.99 -0.09
N VAL A 94 -6.21 7.43 0.65
CA VAL A 94 -6.39 7.06 2.07
C VAL A 94 -6.50 5.54 2.21
N VAL A 95 -7.39 4.91 1.43
CA VAL A 95 -7.55 3.45 1.45
C VAL A 95 -6.23 2.72 1.10
N ALA A 96 -5.50 3.20 0.10
CA ALA A 96 -4.23 2.59 -0.29
C ALA A 96 -3.18 2.64 0.85
N TYR A 97 -3.07 3.77 1.56
CA TYR A 97 -2.12 3.92 2.66
C TYR A 97 -2.53 3.18 3.94
N GLU A 98 -3.82 2.97 4.17
CA GLU A 98 -4.30 2.10 5.25
C GLU A 98 -3.97 0.62 4.99
N ILE A 99 -3.90 0.21 3.72
CA ILE A 99 -3.59 -1.18 3.34
C ILE A 99 -2.09 -1.46 3.27
N MET A 100 -1.29 -0.51 2.75
CA MET A 100 0.11 -0.74 2.45
C MET A 100 0.96 0.53 2.59
N SER A 101 2.16 0.37 3.15
CA SER A 101 3.20 1.39 3.14
C SER A 101 4.56 0.74 2.85
N SER A 102 5.26 1.23 1.83
CA SER A 102 6.57 0.72 1.37
C SER A 102 7.58 1.83 1.10
N THR A 103 7.31 3.04 1.60
CA THR A 103 8.15 4.23 1.38
C THR A 103 9.23 4.42 2.44
N ALA A 104 9.29 3.53 3.44
CA ALA A 104 10.30 3.58 4.49
C ALA A 104 11.70 3.31 3.90
N THR A 105 12.69 4.05 4.40
CA THR A 105 14.09 3.85 4.00
C THR A 105 14.66 2.59 4.64
N SER A 106 15.42 1.81 3.87
CA SER A 106 16.08 0.60 4.35
C SER A 106 17.37 0.91 5.15
N CYS A 107 17.80 -0.07 5.94
CA CYS A 107 19.11 -0.09 6.61
C CYS A 107 19.82 -1.40 6.21
N PRO A 108 21.02 -1.37 5.60
CA PRO A 108 21.81 -0.18 5.25
C PRO A 108 21.15 0.68 4.16
N LEU A 109 21.60 1.93 4.03
CA LEU A 109 21.07 2.85 3.03
C LEU A 109 21.46 2.38 1.62
N GLU A 110 20.45 2.09 0.80
CA GLU A 110 20.62 1.82 -0.62
C GLU A 110 20.08 3.00 -1.44
N VAL A 111 20.86 3.44 -2.44
CA VAL A 111 20.49 4.60 -3.27
C VAL A 111 20.33 4.15 -4.71
N MET A 112 19.11 4.24 -5.22
CA MET A 112 18.76 3.98 -6.61
C MET A 112 18.51 5.31 -7.32
N LYS A 113 19.44 5.71 -8.19
CA LYS A 113 19.34 6.97 -8.93
C LYS A 113 18.51 6.78 -10.19
N ILE A 114 17.66 7.76 -10.52
CA ILE A 114 16.97 7.81 -11.80
C ILE A 114 17.82 8.64 -12.76
N PRO A 115 18.37 8.05 -13.84
CA PRO A 115 19.16 8.82 -14.81
C PRO A 115 18.28 9.79 -15.59
N VAL A 116 18.60 11.08 -15.55
CA VAL A 116 17.87 12.12 -16.28
C VAL A 116 18.58 12.40 -17.60
N PRO A 117 17.89 12.37 -18.76
CA PRO A 117 18.49 12.70 -20.05
C PRO A 117 19.01 14.15 -20.09
N PRO A 118 20.12 14.44 -20.80
CA PRO A 118 20.56 15.81 -21.01
C PRO A 118 19.48 16.63 -21.73
N GLY A 119 19.21 17.85 -21.22
CA GLY A 119 18.17 18.72 -21.79
C GLY A 119 16.74 18.30 -21.48
N ASP A 120 16.51 17.44 -20.48
CA ASP A 120 15.19 17.21 -19.90
C ASP A 120 14.59 18.58 -19.45
N PRO A 121 13.37 18.92 -19.91
CA PRO A 121 12.78 20.26 -19.73
C PRO A 121 12.33 20.57 -18.31
#